data_AF-A0A6J4FIJ8-F1
#
_entry.id   AF-A0A6J4FIJ8-F1
#
_cell.length_a   1.000
_cell.length_b   1.000
_cell.length_c   1.000
_cell.angle_alpha   90.00
_cell.angle_beta   90.00
_cell.angle_gamma   90.00
#
_symmetry.space_group_name_H-M   'P 1'
#
loop_
_entity.id
_entity.type
_entity.pdbx_description
1 polymer ?
#
loop_
_entity_poly.entity_id
_entity_poly.type
_entity_poly.pdbx_seq_one_letter_code
_entity_poly.pdbx_strand_id
1 'polypeptide(L)'
;MSISYTVTGTLGAGFVIEVSATGFGVKVYSEDPLRFPEGMAPVDGSALSPALAGKAIHIGDETRFDWLDFQAKNEVQDYSCVVFPLHFEGIQAPYNRFIDTYLSKRSGQDEFQRTRVHTAFHLYVPEKGCAFTDCALHAFIGSDYPLIANLDAMAKGVDAVRASVMPGLKLSGPAGITPEGYALIQVVATNADGSIRDSVSSTVFLEEINGYLPKRRVNLVNGMAQFRVGALGLGAGDTVRVKAGFRFYTGLGDITLPVGEV
;
A
#
# COMPACT_ATOMS: atom_id res chain seq x y z
N MET A 1 12.15 -8.67 -4.04
CA MET A 1 11.14 -7.81 -4.69
C MET A 1 10.31 -8.68 -5.61
N SER A 2 8.98 -8.60 -5.50
CA SER A 2 8.06 -9.21 -6.45
C SER A 2 7.39 -8.14 -7.30
N ILE A 3 7.18 -8.44 -8.58
CA ILE A 3 6.32 -7.64 -9.45
C ILE A 3 5.05 -8.41 -9.81
N SER A 4 3.93 -7.74 -9.76
CA SER A 4 2.63 -8.28 -10.14
C SER A 4 1.90 -7.28 -11.01
N TYR A 5 0.85 -7.72 -11.71
CA TYR A 5 0.05 -6.81 -12.51
C TYR A 5 -1.44 -7.15 -12.51
N THR A 6 -2.25 -6.15 -12.85
CA THR A 6 -3.65 -6.32 -13.19
C THR A 6 -3.92 -5.70 -14.55
N VAL A 7 -4.61 -6.45 -15.41
CA VAL A 7 -5.09 -5.94 -16.70
C VAL A 7 -6.31 -5.05 -16.47
N THR A 8 -6.26 -3.85 -17.03
CA THR A 8 -7.31 -2.84 -16.97
C THR A 8 -7.74 -2.50 -18.40
N GLY A 9 -9.05 -2.46 -18.67
CA GLY A 9 -9.55 -2.16 -20.02
C GLY A 9 -9.48 -0.68 -20.42
N THR A 10 -9.05 0.20 -19.51
CA THR A 10 -9.10 1.66 -19.69
C THR A 10 -7.73 2.29 -19.93
N LEU A 11 -6.66 1.52 -19.83
CA LEU A 11 -5.30 2.03 -19.97
C LEU A 11 -4.77 1.79 -21.39
N GLY A 12 -4.63 2.85 -22.17
CA GLY A 12 -4.08 2.79 -23.54
C GLY A 12 -2.55 2.80 -23.59
N ALA A 13 -1.86 2.17 -22.63
CA ALA A 13 -0.40 2.15 -22.57
C ALA A 13 0.13 0.87 -21.87
N GLY A 14 1.36 0.52 -22.21
CA GLY A 14 2.16 -0.52 -21.55
C GLY A 14 3.44 0.02 -20.93
N PHE A 15 4.15 -0.87 -20.26
CA PHE A 15 5.37 -0.52 -19.53
C PHE A 15 6.49 -1.53 -19.78
N VAL A 16 7.69 -1.01 -20.00
CA VAL A 16 8.94 -1.75 -19.86
C VAL A 16 9.54 -1.39 -18.51
N ILE A 17 9.83 -2.37 -17.67
CA ILE A 17 10.35 -2.16 -16.33
C ILE A 17 11.62 -2.97 -16.06
N GLU A 18 12.63 -2.28 -15.55
CA GLU A 18 13.88 -2.88 -15.09
C GLU A 18 14.01 -2.67 -13.59
N VAL A 19 13.78 -3.73 -12.83
CA VAL A 19 13.87 -3.73 -11.37
C VAL A 19 15.30 -4.04 -10.94
N SER A 20 15.82 -3.27 -9.98
CA SER A 20 17.11 -3.49 -9.33
C SER A 20 16.94 -3.67 -7.82
N ALA A 21 18.05 -3.87 -7.10
CA ALA A 21 18.04 -3.99 -5.64
C ALA A 21 17.68 -2.67 -4.92
N THR A 22 17.79 -1.53 -5.59
CA THR A 22 17.64 -0.19 -5.00
C THR A 22 16.55 0.64 -5.67
N GLY A 23 15.77 0.09 -6.59
CA GLY A 23 14.75 0.82 -7.30
C GLY A 23 14.36 0.19 -8.62
N PHE A 24 13.85 1.00 -9.55
CA PHE A 24 13.52 0.53 -10.89
C PHE A 24 13.59 1.66 -11.92
N GLY A 25 13.88 1.28 -13.17
CA GLY A 25 13.67 2.11 -14.35
C GLY A 25 12.38 1.70 -15.05
N VAL A 26 11.65 2.66 -15.59
CA VAL A 26 10.42 2.38 -16.35
C VAL A 26 10.32 3.26 -17.59
N LYS A 27 9.91 2.64 -18.70
CA LYS A 27 9.53 3.33 -19.94
C LYS A 27 8.06 3.05 -20.23
N VAL A 28 7.33 4.09 -20.60
CA VAL A 28 5.95 3.98 -21.07
C VAL A 28 5.98 3.75 -22.58
N TYR A 29 5.13 2.87 -23.09
CA TYR A 29 4.96 2.70 -24.53
C TYR A 29 3.47 2.63 -24.92
N SER A 30 3.13 3.11 -26.11
CA SER A 30 1.74 3.17 -26.59
C SER A 30 1.68 3.38 -28.11
N GLU A 31 0.55 3.01 -28.73
CA GLU A 31 0.23 3.36 -30.12
C GLU A 31 -0.26 4.82 -30.25
N ASP A 32 -0.61 5.47 -29.13
CA ASP A 32 -1.10 6.86 -29.10
C ASP A 32 0.07 7.87 -29.13
N PRO A 33 0.31 8.58 -30.25
CA PRO A 33 1.42 9.51 -30.37
C PRO A 33 1.28 10.73 -29.45
N LEU A 34 0.06 11.06 -28.99
CA LEU A 34 -0.19 12.24 -28.13
C LEU A 34 0.43 12.11 -26.74
N ARG A 35 0.91 10.91 -26.37
CA ARG A 35 1.60 10.65 -25.11
C ARG A 35 3.09 10.97 -25.14
N PHE A 36 3.63 11.31 -26.31
CA PHE A 36 5.06 11.42 -26.53
C PHE A 36 5.43 12.78 -27.12
N PRO A 37 6.70 13.21 -26.97
CA PRO A 37 7.18 14.41 -27.62
C PRO A 37 6.90 14.42 -29.12
N GLU A 38 6.56 15.60 -29.64
CA GLU A 38 6.26 15.78 -31.06
C GLU A 38 7.43 15.32 -31.94
N GLY A 39 7.12 14.56 -33.00
CA GLY A 39 8.12 14.06 -33.94
C GLY A 39 8.83 12.76 -33.53
N MET A 40 8.49 12.16 -32.38
CA MET A 40 8.97 10.82 -32.04
C MET A 40 8.41 9.79 -33.03
N ALA A 41 9.29 9.17 -33.82
CA ALA A 41 8.89 8.13 -34.77
C ALA A 41 8.52 6.82 -34.05
N PRO A 42 7.41 6.15 -34.43
CA PRO A 42 7.09 4.84 -33.88
C PRO A 42 8.08 3.78 -34.40
N VAL A 43 8.22 2.72 -33.63
CA VAL A 43 8.92 1.49 -34.02
C VAL A 43 7.93 0.33 -34.13
N ASP A 44 8.31 -0.75 -34.80
CA ASP A 44 7.51 -1.97 -34.75
C ASP A 44 7.55 -2.55 -33.33
N GLY A 45 6.38 -2.88 -32.78
CA GLY A 45 6.25 -3.39 -31.42
C GLY A 45 7.00 -4.70 -31.17
N SER A 46 7.36 -5.46 -32.22
CA SER A 46 8.23 -6.64 -32.11
C SER A 46 9.60 -6.34 -31.51
N ALA A 47 10.07 -5.09 -31.59
CA ALA A 47 11.30 -4.63 -30.93
C ALA A 47 11.21 -4.69 -29.39
N LEU A 48 9.99 -4.68 -28.83
CA LEU A 48 9.72 -4.80 -27.40
C LEU A 48 9.27 -6.20 -27.02
N SER A 49 8.30 -6.74 -27.76
CA SER A 49 7.72 -8.06 -27.49
C SER A 49 7.12 -8.64 -28.76
N PRO A 50 7.29 -9.95 -29.03
CA PRO A 50 6.63 -10.61 -30.16
C PRO A 50 5.10 -10.45 -30.16
N ALA A 51 4.48 -10.28 -28.99
CA ALA A 51 3.04 -10.07 -28.85
C ALA A 51 2.56 -8.72 -29.42
N LEU A 52 3.48 -7.81 -29.71
CA LEU A 52 3.21 -6.47 -30.25
C LEU A 52 3.63 -6.33 -31.72
N ALA A 53 4.02 -7.42 -32.39
CA ALA A 53 4.45 -7.36 -33.78
C ALA A 53 3.38 -6.74 -34.70
N GLY A 54 3.81 -5.83 -35.59
CA GLY A 54 2.92 -5.11 -36.50
C GLY A 54 2.20 -3.90 -35.89
N LYS A 55 2.33 -3.65 -34.59
CA LYS A 55 1.84 -2.42 -33.95
C LYS A 55 2.89 -1.32 -34.08
N ALA A 56 2.46 -0.12 -34.44
CA ALA A 56 3.32 1.06 -34.46
C ALA A 56 3.40 1.66 -33.05
N ILE A 57 4.48 1.38 -32.33
CA ILE A 57 4.63 1.70 -30.91
C ILE A 57 5.61 2.86 -30.75
N HIS A 58 5.18 3.90 -30.02
CA HIS A 58 6.05 4.93 -29.49
C HIS A 58 6.56 4.51 -28.11
N ILE A 59 7.82 4.82 -27.80
CA ILE A 59 8.50 4.44 -26.55
C ILE A 59 9.05 5.70 -25.92
N GLY A 60 8.56 6.02 -24.72
CA GLY A 60 9.00 7.18 -23.96
C GLY A 60 10.37 6.99 -23.33
N ASP A 61 10.90 8.09 -22.80
CA ASP A 61 12.14 8.09 -22.03
C ASP A 61 12.01 7.27 -20.75
N GLU A 62 13.16 6.86 -20.22
CA GLU A 62 13.23 6.14 -18.95
C GLU A 62 13.06 7.08 -17.76
N THR A 63 12.04 6.81 -16.94
CA THR A 63 11.89 7.38 -15.61
C THR A 63 12.53 6.44 -14.59
N ARG A 64 13.44 6.95 -13.77
CA ARG A 64 14.07 6.18 -12.69
C ARG A 64 13.48 6.49 -11.33
N PHE A 65 13.22 5.44 -10.57
CA PHE A 65 12.89 5.52 -9.17
C PHE A 65 14.04 4.98 -8.33
N ASP A 66 14.56 5.81 -7.42
CA ASP A 66 15.56 5.44 -6.43
C ASP A 66 14.90 5.29 -5.06
N TRP A 67 14.97 4.09 -4.49
CA TRP A 67 14.36 3.77 -3.21
C TRP A 67 15.02 4.53 -2.05
N LEU A 68 16.33 4.69 -2.07
CA LEU A 68 17.06 5.34 -0.97
C LEU A 68 16.75 6.84 -0.95
N ASP A 69 16.68 7.49 -2.12
CA ASP A 69 16.23 8.89 -2.23
C ASP A 69 14.80 9.04 -1.72
N PHE A 70 13.89 8.14 -2.14
CA PHE A 70 12.49 8.25 -1.75
C PHE A 70 12.27 7.94 -0.26
N GLN A 71 12.95 6.93 0.28
CA GLN A 71 12.89 6.54 1.70
C GLN A 71 13.40 7.64 2.63
N ALA A 72 14.34 8.47 2.18
CA ALA A 72 14.83 9.63 2.93
C ALA A 72 13.76 10.74 3.06
N LYS A 73 12.71 10.73 2.24
CA LYS A 73 11.61 11.71 2.30
C LYS A 73 10.69 11.39 3.47
N ASN A 74 10.07 12.43 4.02
CA ASN A 74 9.04 12.28 5.07
C ASN A 74 7.76 11.59 4.58
N GLU A 75 7.67 11.37 3.27
CA GLU A 75 6.57 10.72 2.59
C GLU A 75 6.48 9.21 2.86
N VAL A 76 7.62 8.55 3.13
CA VAL A 76 7.62 7.12 3.49
C VAL A 76 7.39 6.95 4.99
N GLN A 77 6.41 6.13 5.32
CA GLN A 77 6.02 5.75 6.68
C GLN A 77 5.85 4.23 6.78
N ASP A 78 5.75 3.71 7.99
CA ASP A 78 5.29 2.33 8.18
C ASP A 78 3.93 2.15 7.51
N TYR A 79 3.75 1.01 6.84
CA TYR A 79 2.54 0.70 6.09
C TYR A 79 2.20 1.77 5.04
N SER A 80 3.06 1.98 4.03
CA SER A 80 2.84 2.96 2.96
C SER A 80 2.41 2.31 1.63
N CYS A 81 1.66 3.08 0.85
CA CYS A 81 1.33 2.77 -0.54
C CYS A 81 1.77 3.93 -1.41
N VAL A 82 2.89 3.76 -2.11
CA VAL A 82 3.45 4.76 -3.01
C VAL A 82 2.83 4.58 -4.39
N VAL A 83 2.20 5.61 -4.90
CA VAL A 83 1.52 5.62 -6.20
C VAL A 83 2.42 6.32 -7.21
N PHE A 84 2.53 5.73 -8.40
CA PHE A 84 3.17 6.32 -9.56
C PHE A 84 2.09 6.74 -10.55
N PRO A 85 1.75 8.04 -10.62
CA PRO A 85 0.65 8.50 -11.46
C PRO A 85 1.06 8.45 -12.94
N LEU A 86 0.13 8.06 -13.80
CA LEU A 86 0.26 8.13 -15.25
C LEU A 86 -0.56 9.30 -15.78
N HIS A 87 0.14 10.30 -16.27
CA HIS A 87 -0.41 11.41 -17.02
C HIS A 87 -0.20 11.20 -18.54
N PHE A 88 -0.73 12.09 -19.37
CA PHE A 88 -0.51 12.00 -20.82
C PHE A 88 0.99 12.14 -21.17
N GLU A 89 1.73 12.96 -20.43
CA GLU A 89 3.17 13.18 -20.59
C GLU A 89 4.05 12.07 -20.00
N GLY A 90 3.45 11.00 -19.47
CA GLY A 90 4.16 9.87 -18.86
C GLY A 90 4.00 9.79 -17.34
N ILE A 91 4.99 9.17 -16.69
CA ILE A 91 4.94 8.89 -15.25
C ILE A 91 5.33 10.14 -14.47
N GLN A 92 4.45 10.56 -13.56
CA GLN A 92 4.68 11.72 -12.70
C GLN A 92 5.40 11.35 -11.40
N ALA A 93 5.78 12.38 -10.64
CA ALA A 93 6.40 12.21 -9.33
C ALA A 93 5.53 11.30 -8.43
N PRO A 94 6.12 10.28 -7.80
CA PRO A 94 5.38 9.38 -6.94
C PRO A 94 4.96 10.07 -5.64
N TYR A 95 3.84 9.62 -5.07
CA TYR A 95 3.38 10.10 -3.76
C TYR A 95 2.82 8.99 -2.87
N ASN A 96 2.78 9.20 -1.55
CA ASN A 96 2.16 8.26 -0.62
C ASN A 96 0.66 8.49 -0.50
N ARG A 97 -0.10 7.59 -1.14
CA ARG A 97 -1.55 7.68 -1.21
C ARG A 97 -2.26 7.60 0.14
N PHE A 98 -1.73 6.86 1.11
CA PHE A 98 -2.40 6.78 2.41
C PHE A 98 -2.33 8.10 3.17
N ILE A 99 -1.29 8.91 2.95
CA ILE A 99 -1.21 10.27 3.48
C ILE A 99 -2.30 11.14 2.84
N ASP A 100 -2.36 11.17 1.51
CA ASP A 100 -3.28 12.02 0.75
C ASP A 100 -4.76 11.68 0.97
N THR A 101 -5.05 10.40 1.11
CA THR A 101 -6.43 9.91 1.32
C THR A 101 -6.80 9.76 2.79
N TYR A 102 -5.92 10.11 3.74
CA TYR A 102 -6.15 9.87 5.17
C TYR A 102 -7.44 10.52 5.68
N LEU A 103 -7.68 11.80 5.35
CA LEU A 103 -8.87 12.53 5.80
C LEU A 103 -10.10 12.21 4.95
N SER A 104 -9.91 12.10 3.64
CA SER A 104 -11.01 11.96 2.69
C SER A 104 -11.54 10.54 2.56
N LYS A 105 -10.75 9.53 2.99
CA LYS A 105 -11.04 8.09 2.89
C LYS A 105 -11.42 7.64 1.48
N ARG A 106 -10.96 8.38 0.45
CA ARG A 106 -11.33 8.12 -0.94
C ARG A 106 -10.80 6.78 -1.43
N SER A 107 -11.62 6.12 -2.25
CA SER A 107 -11.19 4.98 -3.04
C SER A 107 -10.32 5.44 -4.21
N GLY A 108 -9.66 4.50 -4.88
CA GLY A 108 -8.78 4.82 -6.01
C GLY A 108 -9.59 5.26 -7.23
N GLN A 109 -10.79 4.69 -7.35
CA GLN A 109 -11.74 5.05 -8.39
C GLN A 109 -12.24 6.48 -8.22
N ASP A 110 -12.56 6.89 -6.98
CA ASP A 110 -12.99 8.27 -6.70
C ASP A 110 -11.85 9.27 -6.95
N GLU A 111 -10.63 8.92 -6.55
CA GLU A 111 -9.43 9.72 -6.83
C GLU A 111 -9.18 9.89 -8.33
N PHE A 112 -9.30 8.81 -9.11
CA PHE A 112 -9.21 8.84 -10.56
C PHE A 112 -10.29 9.73 -11.18
N GLN A 113 -11.55 9.60 -10.74
CA GLN A 113 -12.66 10.40 -11.26
C GLN A 113 -12.44 11.91 -11.04
N ARG A 114 -11.85 12.29 -9.90
CA ARG A 114 -11.57 13.69 -9.57
C ARG A 114 -10.37 14.25 -10.30
N THR A 115 -9.26 13.53 -10.31
CA THR A 115 -7.97 14.03 -10.81
C THR A 115 -7.79 13.79 -12.30
N ARG A 116 -8.52 12.82 -12.87
CA ARG A 116 -8.33 12.31 -14.23
C ARG A 116 -6.91 11.79 -14.50
N VAL A 117 -6.17 11.44 -13.44
CA VAL A 117 -4.83 10.86 -13.53
C VAL A 117 -4.91 9.38 -13.22
N HIS A 118 -4.48 8.54 -14.16
CA HIS A 118 -4.42 7.09 -13.96
C HIS A 118 -3.28 6.72 -13.01
N THR A 119 -3.30 5.50 -12.48
CA THR A 119 -2.17 4.95 -11.73
C THR A 119 -1.43 3.95 -12.61
N ALA A 120 -0.12 4.14 -12.81
CA ALA A 120 0.74 3.16 -13.46
C ALA A 120 1.12 2.04 -12.48
N PHE A 121 1.58 2.42 -11.28
CA PHE A 121 2.07 1.47 -10.29
C PHE A 121 1.63 1.80 -8.87
N HIS A 122 1.45 0.75 -8.07
CA HIS A 122 1.54 0.80 -6.62
C HIS A 122 2.83 0.13 -6.15
N LEU A 123 3.55 0.79 -5.25
CA LEU A 123 4.63 0.20 -4.47
C LEU A 123 4.17 0.10 -3.00
N TYR A 124 3.99 -1.13 -2.54
CA TYR A 124 3.63 -1.44 -1.16
C TYR A 124 4.88 -1.55 -0.29
N VAL A 125 4.92 -0.71 0.74
CA VAL A 125 6.05 -0.58 1.65
C VAL A 125 5.61 -1.03 3.05
N PRO A 126 6.05 -2.19 3.54
CA PRO A 126 5.59 -2.71 4.83
C PRO A 126 6.08 -1.86 6.00
N GLU A 127 7.35 -1.44 5.99
CA GLU A 127 7.99 -0.70 7.08
C GLU A 127 8.83 0.43 6.50
N LYS A 128 8.89 1.58 7.18
CA LYS A 128 9.62 2.75 6.67
C LYS A 128 11.07 2.41 6.33
N GLY A 129 11.72 1.58 7.14
CA GLY A 129 13.13 1.23 7.02
C GLY A 129 13.44 -0.06 6.24
N CYS A 130 12.48 -0.67 5.56
CA CYS A 130 12.73 -1.94 4.87
C CYS A 130 13.63 -1.76 3.63
N ALA A 131 14.26 -2.85 3.18
CA ALA A 131 14.95 -2.85 1.90
C ALA A 131 13.92 -2.78 0.77
N PHE A 132 14.33 -2.25 -0.40
CA PHE A 132 13.45 -2.24 -1.57
C PHE A 132 13.01 -3.66 -1.96
N THR A 133 13.86 -4.66 -1.70
CA THR A 133 13.56 -6.07 -1.93
C THR A 133 12.41 -6.62 -1.09
N ASP A 134 12.08 -5.96 0.02
CA ASP A 134 11.00 -6.35 0.93
C ASP A 134 9.66 -5.70 0.54
N CYS A 135 9.67 -4.79 -0.42
CA CYS A 135 8.46 -4.17 -0.96
C CYS A 135 7.81 -5.08 -2.02
N ALA A 136 6.61 -4.70 -2.46
CA ALA A 136 5.95 -5.31 -3.62
C ALA A 136 5.50 -4.24 -4.61
N LEU A 137 5.83 -4.43 -5.89
CA LEU A 137 5.42 -3.55 -6.98
C LEU A 137 4.23 -4.17 -7.74
N HIS A 138 3.20 -3.37 -7.98
CA HIS A 138 2.00 -3.78 -8.70
C HIS A 138 1.74 -2.81 -9.86
N ALA A 139 1.69 -3.32 -11.08
CA ALA A 139 1.42 -2.55 -12.29
C ALA A 139 -0.04 -2.66 -12.72
N PHE A 140 -0.60 -1.56 -13.22
CA PHE A 140 -1.87 -1.55 -13.94
C PHE A 140 -1.55 -1.45 -15.43
N ILE A 141 -1.95 -2.43 -16.23
CA ILE A 141 -1.60 -2.48 -17.66
C ILE A 141 -2.86 -2.50 -18.54
N GLY A 142 -2.74 -2.08 -19.80
CA GLY A 142 -3.80 -2.23 -20.80
C GLY A 142 -3.97 -3.68 -21.26
N SER A 143 -5.15 -4.07 -21.73
CA SER A 143 -5.41 -5.41 -22.27
C SER A 143 -4.51 -5.78 -23.44
N ASP A 144 -4.17 -4.80 -24.28
CA ASP A 144 -3.39 -5.01 -25.51
C ASP A 144 -1.90 -4.69 -25.33
N TYR A 145 -1.47 -4.46 -24.09
CA TYR A 145 -0.16 -3.93 -23.75
C TYR A 145 0.47 -4.77 -22.61
N PRO A 146 1.21 -5.85 -22.94
CA PRO A 146 1.79 -6.74 -21.93
C PRO A 146 2.81 -6.00 -21.05
N LEU A 147 2.90 -6.37 -19.77
CA LEU A 147 4.01 -5.90 -18.96
C LEU A 147 5.30 -6.56 -19.43
N ILE A 148 6.33 -5.77 -19.75
CA ILE A 148 7.65 -6.27 -20.10
C ILE A 148 8.56 -5.98 -18.91
N ALA A 149 9.08 -7.02 -18.27
CA ALA A 149 9.89 -6.89 -17.05
C ALA A 149 11.13 -7.80 -17.10
N ASN A 150 12.20 -7.39 -16.43
CA ASN A 150 13.38 -8.22 -16.20
C ASN A 150 13.19 -9.27 -15.08
N LEU A 151 12.01 -9.30 -14.45
CA LEU A 151 11.60 -10.27 -13.44
C LEU A 151 10.31 -10.96 -13.89
N ASP A 152 10.09 -12.19 -13.43
CA ASP A 152 8.82 -12.89 -13.66
C ASP A 152 7.67 -12.14 -12.99
N ALA A 153 6.78 -11.61 -13.82
CA ALA A 153 5.60 -10.88 -13.38
C ALA A 153 4.39 -11.81 -13.33
N MET A 154 3.61 -11.71 -12.24
CA MET A 154 2.41 -12.53 -12.06
C MET A 154 1.14 -11.70 -12.13
N ALA A 155 0.14 -12.19 -12.86
CA ALA A 155 -1.21 -11.63 -12.81
C ALA A 155 -1.80 -11.85 -11.40
N LYS A 156 -2.00 -10.77 -10.65
CA LYS A 156 -2.51 -10.82 -9.27
C LYS A 156 -3.28 -9.54 -8.97
N GLY A 157 -4.40 -9.68 -8.24
CA GLY A 157 -5.20 -8.55 -7.81
C GLY A 157 -4.48 -7.69 -6.76
N VAL A 158 -4.76 -6.38 -6.80
CA VAL A 158 -4.19 -5.34 -5.91
C VAL A 158 -4.21 -5.77 -4.44
N ASP A 159 -5.34 -6.24 -3.94
CA ASP A 159 -5.51 -6.62 -2.53
C ASP A 159 -4.65 -7.81 -2.13
N ALA A 160 -4.51 -8.79 -3.03
CA ALA A 160 -3.70 -9.97 -2.77
C ALA A 160 -2.19 -9.64 -2.80
N VAL A 161 -1.76 -8.68 -3.61
CA VAL A 161 -0.37 -8.17 -3.60
C VAL A 161 -0.09 -7.42 -2.30
N ARG A 162 -1.00 -6.51 -1.92
CA ARG A 162 -0.91 -5.78 -0.64
C ARG A 162 -0.83 -6.74 0.54
N ALA A 163 -1.74 -7.71 0.63
CA ALA A 163 -1.77 -8.67 1.72
C ALA A 163 -0.50 -9.53 1.80
N SER A 164 0.15 -9.84 0.67
CA SER A 164 1.38 -10.66 0.69
C SER A 164 2.59 -9.97 1.29
N VAL A 165 2.61 -8.64 1.39
CA VAL A 165 3.76 -7.89 1.89
C VAL A 165 3.45 -7.07 3.13
N MET A 166 2.23 -6.52 3.26
CA MET A 166 1.86 -5.63 4.35
C MET A 166 1.44 -6.43 5.60
N PRO A 167 1.89 -6.03 6.80
CA PRO A 167 1.49 -6.72 8.03
C PRO A 167 0.03 -6.44 8.39
N GLY A 168 -0.73 -7.46 8.81
CA GLY A 168 -2.01 -7.28 9.51
C GLY A 168 -1.80 -6.95 10.99
N LEU A 169 -2.88 -6.61 11.70
CA LEU A 169 -2.86 -6.45 13.16
C LEU A 169 -4.02 -7.23 13.78
N LYS A 170 -3.74 -7.98 14.84
CA LYS A 170 -4.73 -8.67 15.66
C LYS A 170 -4.64 -8.17 17.10
N LEU A 171 -5.79 -7.89 17.71
CA LEU A 171 -5.90 -7.53 19.11
C LEU A 171 -6.52 -8.69 19.91
N SER A 172 -6.04 -8.89 21.13
CA SER A 172 -6.58 -9.84 22.09
C SER A 172 -6.54 -9.28 23.50
N GLY A 173 -7.46 -9.73 24.35
CA GLY A 173 -7.63 -9.23 25.71
C GLY A 173 -8.58 -10.12 26.51
N PRO A 174 -8.95 -9.70 27.74
CA PRO A 174 -9.96 -10.39 28.53
C PRO A 174 -11.34 -10.37 27.85
N ALA A 175 -12.26 -11.21 28.33
CA ALA A 175 -13.61 -11.30 27.80
C ALA A 175 -14.50 -10.07 28.11
N GLY A 176 -14.08 -9.24 29.05
CA GLY A 176 -14.78 -8.01 29.47
C GLY A 176 -13.88 -7.11 30.30
N ILE A 177 -14.44 -5.98 30.72
CA ILE A 177 -13.79 -5.00 31.59
C ILE A 177 -14.76 -4.55 32.68
N THR A 178 -14.28 -4.43 33.93
CA THR A 178 -15.12 -3.92 35.01
C THR A 178 -15.39 -2.42 34.85
N PRO A 179 -16.53 -1.89 35.32
CA PRO A 179 -16.77 -0.45 35.41
C PRO A 179 -15.60 0.27 36.11
N GLU A 180 -15.18 1.42 35.60
CA GLU A 180 -13.99 2.17 36.06
C GLU A 180 -12.65 1.40 36.04
N GLY A 181 -12.65 0.17 35.52
CA GLY A 181 -11.50 -0.72 35.47
C GLY A 181 -10.61 -0.48 34.27
N TYR A 182 -9.51 -1.24 34.23
CA TYR A 182 -8.56 -1.29 33.11
C TYR A 182 -8.35 -2.73 32.64
N ALA A 183 -8.30 -2.93 31.33
CA ALA A 183 -7.91 -4.19 30.69
C ALA A 183 -6.54 -4.05 30.02
N LEU A 184 -5.74 -5.12 30.08
CA LEU A 184 -4.51 -5.25 29.32
C LEU A 184 -4.83 -5.90 27.96
N ILE A 185 -4.45 -5.22 26.88
CA ILE A 185 -4.66 -5.65 25.51
C ILE A 185 -3.32 -5.93 24.86
N GLN A 186 -3.25 -7.05 24.17
CA GLN A 186 -2.13 -7.40 23.31
C GLN A 186 -2.46 -7.03 21.87
N VAL A 187 -1.48 -6.47 21.16
CA VAL A 187 -1.51 -6.31 19.72
C VAL A 187 -0.38 -7.13 19.11
N VAL A 188 -0.69 -7.86 18.03
CA VAL A 188 0.23 -8.73 17.32
C VAL A 188 0.16 -8.44 15.82
N ALA A 189 1.31 -8.26 15.19
CA ALA A 189 1.43 -8.19 13.74
C ALA A 189 1.28 -9.57 13.11
N THR A 190 0.57 -9.66 11.99
CA THR A 190 0.27 -10.93 11.33
C THR A 190 0.67 -10.94 9.86
N ASN A 191 0.96 -12.13 9.34
CA ASN A 191 1.01 -12.39 7.90
C ASN A 191 -0.43 -12.52 7.34
N ALA A 192 -0.55 -12.65 6.02
CA ALA A 192 -1.84 -12.83 5.34
C ALA A 192 -2.61 -14.08 5.79
N ASP A 193 -1.90 -15.13 6.21
CA ASP A 193 -2.47 -16.38 6.73
C ASP A 193 -2.86 -16.30 8.22
N GLY A 194 -2.64 -15.15 8.86
CA GLY A 194 -2.91 -14.93 10.28
C GLY A 194 -1.81 -15.43 11.24
N SER A 195 -0.73 -16.02 10.73
CA SER A 195 0.44 -16.35 11.54
C SER A 195 1.12 -15.08 12.07
N ILE A 196 1.81 -15.19 13.20
CA ILE A 196 2.54 -14.07 13.81
C ILE A 196 3.67 -13.66 12.88
N ARG A 197 3.81 -12.35 12.68
CA ARG A 197 4.92 -11.75 11.94
C ARG A 197 5.83 -11.01 12.92
N ASP A 198 6.83 -11.72 13.43
CA ASP A 198 7.76 -11.24 14.43
C ASP A 198 8.85 -10.29 13.89
N SER A 199 9.02 -10.21 12.57
CA SER A 199 9.98 -9.27 11.95
C SER A 199 9.59 -7.80 12.11
N VAL A 200 8.33 -7.48 12.41
CA VAL A 200 7.79 -6.12 12.37
C VAL A 200 8.20 -5.33 13.62
N SER A 201 8.80 -4.16 13.41
CA SER A 201 9.25 -3.22 14.45
C SER A 201 8.71 -1.81 14.23
N SER A 202 7.40 -1.72 13.98
CA SER A 202 6.71 -0.46 13.63
C SER A 202 5.96 0.18 14.81
N THR A 203 5.60 1.45 14.66
CA THR A 203 4.69 2.13 15.61
C THR A 203 3.23 1.91 15.24
N VAL A 204 2.47 1.29 16.14
CA VAL A 204 1.01 1.13 16.04
C VAL A 204 0.32 2.31 16.70
N PHE A 205 -0.67 2.86 16.01
CA PHE A 205 -1.54 3.95 16.45
C PHE A 205 -2.86 3.37 16.94
N LEU A 206 -3.31 3.87 18.09
CA LEU A 206 -4.48 3.38 18.81
C LEU A 206 -5.56 4.46 18.83
N GLU A 207 -6.80 4.06 18.58
CA GLU A 207 -7.99 4.92 18.59
C GLU A 207 -9.09 4.22 19.39
N GLU A 208 -9.54 4.84 20.47
CA GLU A 208 -10.76 4.43 21.17
C GLU A 208 -11.99 5.00 20.47
N ILE A 209 -13.07 4.21 20.45
CA ILE A 209 -14.41 4.70 20.14
C ILE A 209 -15.14 5.03 21.44
N ASN A 210 -15.07 4.11 22.40
CA ASN A 210 -15.60 4.25 23.75
C ASN A 210 -14.54 3.76 24.74
N GLY A 211 -14.45 4.44 25.88
CA GLY A 211 -13.47 4.16 26.93
C GLY A 211 -12.29 5.14 26.92
N TYR A 212 -11.24 4.80 27.64
CA TYR A 212 -10.07 5.65 27.85
C TYR A 212 -8.78 4.94 27.47
N LEU A 213 -7.98 5.56 26.58
CA LEU A 213 -6.65 5.11 26.23
C LEU A 213 -5.57 6.05 26.81
N PRO A 214 -4.82 5.61 27.84
CA PRO A 214 -3.68 6.39 28.37
C PRO A 214 -2.56 6.58 27.33
N LYS A 215 -2.45 5.68 26.35
CA LYS A 215 -1.47 5.75 25.26
C LYS A 215 -2.19 5.71 23.91
N ARG A 216 -1.81 6.62 23.01
CA ARG A 216 -2.30 6.66 21.62
C ARG A 216 -1.41 5.90 20.65
N ARG A 217 -0.25 5.43 21.11
CA ARG A 217 0.75 4.73 20.29
C ARG A 217 1.47 3.68 21.13
N VAL A 218 1.84 2.58 20.49
CA VAL A 218 2.75 1.56 21.04
C VAL A 218 3.72 1.09 19.96
N ASN A 219 4.93 0.76 20.37
CA ASN A 219 5.94 0.22 19.45
C ASN A 219 5.88 -1.30 19.52
N LEU A 220 5.79 -1.93 18.36
CA LEU A 220 5.94 -3.38 18.26
C LEU A 220 7.41 -3.73 18.49
N VAL A 221 7.64 -4.73 19.34
CA VAL A 221 8.93 -5.38 19.52
C VAL A 221 8.71 -6.85 19.18
N ASN A 222 9.44 -7.34 18.18
CA ASN A 222 9.25 -8.67 17.61
C ASN A 222 7.78 -8.93 17.21
N GLY A 223 7.16 -7.96 16.51
CA GLY A 223 5.78 -8.04 16.06
C GLY A 223 4.72 -7.92 17.15
N MET A 224 5.06 -7.60 18.40
CA MET A 224 4.10 -7.57 19.51
C MET A 224 4.22 -6.32 20.37
N ALA A 225 3.09 -5.87 20.92
CA ALA A 225 3.06 -4.89 21.99
C ALA A 225 1.87 -5.10 22.93
N GLN A 226 1.88 -4.39 24.06
CA GLN A 226 0.77 -4.37 24.99
C GLN A 226 0.42 -2.93 25.38
N PHE A 227 -0.86 -2.70 25.64
CA PHE A 227 -1.36 -1.42 26.14
C PHE A 227 -2.54 -1.64 27.10
N ARG A 228 -2.87 -0.61 27.87
CA ARG A 228 -4.05 -0.60 28.74
C ARG A 228 -5.16 0.21 28.12
N VAL A 229 -6.39 -0.23 28.32
CA VAL A 229 -7.62 0.55 28.03
C VAL A 229 -8.50 0.55 29.27
N GLY A 230 -9.15 1.67 29.57
CA GLY A 230 -10.03 1.83 30.72
C GLY A 230 -11.49 2.03 30.34
N ALA A 231 -12.40 1.62 31.22
CA ALA A 231 -13.84 1.85 31.14
C ALA A 231 -14.27 3.06 31.99
N LEU A 232 -13.47 4.13 31.99
CA LEU A 232 -13.71 5.31 32.81
C LEU A 232 -15.03 5.99 32.41
N GLY A 233 -15.92 6.18 33.37
CA GLY A 233 -17.25 6.76 33.15
C GLY A 233 -18.22 5.83 32.39
N LEU A 234 -17.88 4.56 32.22
CA LEU A 234 -18.74 3.55 31.57
C LEU A 234 -19.32 2.58 32.61
N GLY A 235 -20.59 2.24 32.45
CA GLY A 235 -21.36 1.35 33.32
C GLY A 235 -21.62 -0.02 32.71
N ALA A 236 -22.24 -0.90 33.51
CA ALA A 236 -22.65 -2.21 33.03
C ALA A 236 -23.61 -2.09 31.82
N GLY A 237 -23.32 -2.83 30.75
CA GLY A 237 -24.06 -2.76 29.48
C GLY A 237 -23.39 -1.89 28.42
N ASP A 238 -22.42 -1.06 28.78
CA ASP A 238 -21.60 -0.33 27.83
C ASP A 238 -20.55 -1.24 27.16
N THR A 239 -19.83 -0.69 26.18
CA THR A 239 -18.68 -1.35 25.55
C THR A 239 -17.51 -0.41 25.45
N VAL A 240 -16.30 -0.94 25.66
CA VAL A 240 -15.04 -0.30 25.28
C VAL A 240 -14.62 -0.87 23.93
N ARG A 241 -14.31 -0.02 22.95
CA ARG A 241 -13.81 -0.46 21.65
C ARG A 241 -12.55 0.28 21.27
N VAL A 242 -11.53 -0.47 20.88
CA VAL A 242 -10.23 0.06 20.45
C VAL A 242 -9.90 -0.46 19.07
N LYS A 243 -9.48 0.45 18.19
CA LYS A 243 -8.90 0.17 16.89
C LYS A 243 -7.38 0.35 16.95
N ALA A 244 -6.66 -0.52 16.26
CA ALA A 244 -5.24 -0.39 16.01
C ALA A 244 -4.99 -0.25 14.50
N GLY A 245 -3.99 0.55 14.15
CA GLY A 245 -3.54 0.70 12.78
C GLY A 245 -2.18 1.39 12.72
N PHE A 246 -1.84 1.85 11.53
CA PHE A 246 -0.68 2.68 11.29
C PHE A 246 -1.12 4.14 11.11
N ARG A 247 -0.16 5.07 11.19
CA ARG A 247 -0.43 6.52 11.24
C ARG A 247 -1.48 7.02 10.24
N PHE A 248 -1.39 6.52 9.00
CA PHE A 248 -2.26 6.93 7.90
C PHE A 248 -3.18 5.81 7.40
N TYR A 249 -3.17 4.66 8.08
CA TYR A 249 -4.01 3.50 7.77
C TYR A 249 -4.59 2.91 9.06
N THR A 250 -5.74 3.44 9.47
CA THR A 250 -6.37 3.13 10.76
C THR A 250 -7.32 1.93 10.66
N GLY A 251 -7.63 1.32 11.81
CA GLY A 251 -8.64 0.27 11.89
C GLY A 251 -8.27 -1.03 11.18
N LEU A 252 -6.99 -1.38 11.19
CA LEU A 252 -6.49 -2.63 10.62
C LEU A 252 -6.80 -3.85 11.50
N GLY A 253 -6.92 -3.62 12.81
CA GLY A 253 -7.49 -4.57 13.76
C GLY A 253 -8.28 -3.82 14.82
N ASP A 254 -9.23 -4.51 15.46
CA ASP A 254 -10.00 -3.95 16.56
C ASP A 254 -10.37 -5.00 17.61
N ILE A 255 -10.72 -4.52 18.80
CA ILE A 255 -11.28 -5.32 19.88
C ILE A 255 -12.41 -4.55 20.55
N THR A 256 -13.46 -5.27 20.92
CA THR A 256 -14.58 -4.75 21.71
C THR A 256 -14.69 -5.55 23.00
N LEU A 257 -14.76 -4.85 24.13
CA LEU A 257 -14.88 -5.42 25.46
C LEU A 257 -16.22 -4.96 26.06
N PRO A 258 -17.13 -5.88 26.44
CA PRO A 258 -18.30 -5.51 27.22
C PRO A 258 -17.89 -5.01 28.61
N VAL A 259 -18.59 -3.99 29.10
CA VAL A 259 -18.43 -3.46 30.46
C VAL A 259 -19.42 -4.17 31.38
N GLY A 260 -18.93 -4.79 32.45
CA GLY A 260 -19.74 -5.56 33.40
C GLY A 260 -18.92 -6.24 34.49
N GLU A 261 -19.53 -7.10 35.29
CA GLU A 261 -18.76 -7.99 36.19
C GLU A 261 -18.00 -9.02 35.33
N VAL A 262 -16.69 -9.10 35.54
CA VAL A 262 -15.75 -9.95 34.77
C VAL A 262 -15.23 -11.08 35.65
#